data_AF-A0A8C7ND39-F1
#
_entry.id   AF-A0A8C7ND39-F1
#
_cell.length_a   1.000
_cell.length_b   1.000
_cell.length_c   1.000
_cell.angle_alpha   90.00
_cell.angle_beta   90.00
_cell.angle_gamma   90.00
#
_symmetry.space_group_name_H-M   'P 1'
#
loop_
_entity.id
_entity.type
_entity.pdbx_description
1 polymer ?
#
loop_
_entity_poly.entity_id
_entity_poly.type
_entity_poly.pdbx_seq_one_letter_code
_entity_poly.pdbx_strand_id
1 'polypeptide(L)'
;MASDSYPSHEGRKKKSDECVKSKDKEADVLKVQVDIEELTASGHIALKQGDCEEALRCFKKAFKASIELKETRVQQACAFNLGAAYVEVGKALKGLDFLKRAQPGEKGERVADLQFNMAVAHEILGNHGQAAGHYLQAAQLYRSQGDGASEGDSCMKMSHCHLLLKDWTQAAQSFQRAGESYRMAGKLDSATMAYKEAGSHMLQSDDFTVDDIITVLTDCLELSNNIKDPELLGKVYNDLGLIFSQLKLFQEAAGCYERALPLASTRPSRLAVVLQNLGAVHNTLSQYRQALDYHRQAADLHGSLGSRRAQGRCFSNLAFALSQLGEHEEAAENYLHALQAFKDTDDYKGQWQTCECLGEVHFKLRDLERATLYYKQALGLLSKCKDSSSSVQERLVNKLSEALQHRLSLITPGKPQRCLGPRLHTQNRKAVLNGHRAKTEPQVSGAGSAEVSTGEPGKEEEAPVPDGEQAHTVTMGEAGDSQSPVTGSLTEQPGYRTVLPGANRNLNNHFEHPDPHYQNQDPSNHPVLAQQSENLYERIKPMTTQTNSETPLSESSEVSPTAASDNEETIPLLKKRKSQICTVM
;
A
#
# COMPACT_ATOMS: atom_id res chain seq x y z
N MET A 1 -30.58 92.70 52.96
CA MET A 1 -31.00 91.66 52.01
C MET A 1 -29.75 90.95 51.50
N ALA A 2 -29.46 89.77 52.03
CA ALA A 2 -28.63 88.74 51.40
C ALA A 2 -28.91 87.45 52.17
N SER A 3 -29.67 86.56 51.53
CA SER A 3 -30.10 85.28 52.05
C SER A 3 -29.09 84.20 51.67
N ASP A 4 -28.45 83.60 52.66
CA ASP A 4 -27.64 82.39 52.49
C ASP A 4 -28.53 81.18 52.19
N SER A 5 -28.38 80.61 50.99
CA SER A 5 -28.97 79.34 50.60
C SER A 5 -27.88 78.27 50.54
N TYR A 6 -27.86 77.38 51.54
CA TYR A 6 -27.05 76.16 51.56
C TYR A 6 -27.46 75.20 50.43
N PRO A 7 -26.52 74.47 49.78
CA PRO A 7 -26.88 73.41 48.84
C PRO A 7 -27.47 72.23 49.60
N SER A 8 -28.66 71.80 49.19
CA SER A 8 -29.41 70.66 49.70
C SER A 8 -28.61 69.35 49.69
N HIS A 9 -28.66 68.63 50.81
CA HIS A 9 -28.03 67.32 51.09
C HIS A 9 -28.38 66.18 50.11
N GLU A 10 -29.30 66.38 49.15
CA GLU A 10 -29.71 65.38 48.15
C GLU A 10 -28.70 65.20 47.00
N GLY A 11 -27.85 66.18 46.71
CA GLY A 11 -26.84 66.07 45.64
C GLY A 11 -25.61 65.22 46.00
N ARG A 12 -25.30 65.08 47.29
CA ARG A 12 -24.16 64.27 47.77
C ARG A 12 -24.51 62.78 47.89
N LYS A 13 -25.76 62.44 48.23
CA LYS A 13 -26.27 61.05 48.25
C LYS A 13 -26.40 60.46 46.85
N LYS A 14 -26.88 61.21 45.86
CA LYS A 14 -26.95 60.73 44.46
C LYS A 14 -25.58 60.41 43.86
N LYS A 15 -24.56 61.25 44.10
CA LYS A 15 -23.18 60.98 43.65
C LYS A 15 -22.51 59.82 44.39
N SER A 16 -22.81 59.61 45.67
CA SER A 16 -22.31 58.43 46.40
C SER A 16 -23.01 57.15 45.97
N ASP A 17 -24.32 57.19 45.73
CA ASP A 17 -25.10 56.02 45.27
C ASP A 17 -24.80 55.67 43.81
N GLU A 18 -24.48 56.64 42.95
CA GLU A 18 -24.00 56.39 41.58
C GLU A 18 -22.57 55.82 41.57
N CYS A 19 -21.68 56.28 42.46
CA CYS A 19 -20.32 55.77 42.61
C CYS A 19 -20.27 54.37 43.25
N VAL A 20 -21.21 54.07 44.15
CA VAL A 20 -21.38 52.71 44.71
C VAL A 20 -21.98 51.78 43.65
N LYS A 21 -23.03 52.21 42.92
CA LYS A 21 -23.60 51.43 41.81
C LYS A 21 -22.63 51.21 40.64
N SER A 22 -21.71 52.14 40.38
CA SER A 22 -20.67 51.93 39.36
C SER A 22 -19.63 50.92 39.82
N LYS A 23 -19.23 50.95 41.10
CA LYS A 23 -18.30 49.97 41.68
C LYS A 23 -18.92 48.57 41.80
N ASP A 24 -20.20 48.46 42.14
CA ASP A 24 -20.91 47.18 42.17
C ASP A 24 -21.03 46.56 40.77
N LYS A 25 -21.30 47.38 39.74
CA LYS A 25 -21.30 46.94 38.34
C LYS A 25 -19.92 46.53 37.84
N GLU A 26 -18.87 47.25 38.22
CA GLU A 26 -17.49 46.88 37.89
C GLU A 26 -17.10 45.55 38.57
N ALA A 27 -17.51 45.34 39.82
CA ALA A 27 -17.28 44.09 40.55
C ALA A 27 -18.04 42.90 39.92
N ASP A 28 -19.28 43.10 39.48
CA ASP A 28 -20.06 42.08 38.77
C ASP A 28 -19.46 41.71 37.41
N VAL A 29 -18.98 42.69 36.64
CA VAL A 29 -18.27 42.45 35.37
C VAL A 29 -16.99 41.65 35.59
N LEU A 30 -16.20 42.03 36.59
CA LEU A 30 -14.95 41.34 36.93
C LEU A 30 -15.21 39.88 37.33
N LYS A 31 -16.30 39.64 38.09
CA LYS A 31 -16.70 38.29 38.49
C LYS A 31 -17.07 37.42 37.30
N VAL A 32 -17.88 37.94 36.37
CA VAL A 32 -18.26 37.18 35.16
C VAL A 32 -17.04 36.90 34.28
N GLN A 33 -16.06 37.80 34.24
CA GLN A 33 -14.80 37.57 33.52
C GLN A 33 -13.99 36.41 34.13
N VAL A 34 -13.83 36.41 35.46
CA VAL A 34 -13.16 35.30 36.18
C VAL A 34 -13.90 33.98 35.96
N ASP A 35 -15.23 33.97 36.04
CA ASP A 35 -16.04 32.78 35.79
C ASP A 35 -15.83 32.22 34.37
N ILE A 36 -15.71 33.09 33.36
CA ILE A 36 -15.41 32.68 31.97
C ILE A 36 -14.02 32.05 31.89
N GLU A 37 -13.01 32.65 32.49
CA GLU A 37 -11.63 32.15 32.49
C GLU A 37 -11.52 30.78 33.19
N GLU A 38 -12.20 30.60 34.32
CA GLU A 38 -12.24 29.31 35.02
C GLU A 38 -12.97 28.23 34.20
N LEU A 39 -14.08 28.59 33.55
CA LEU A 39 -14.84 27.67 32.69
C LEU A 39 -14.07 27.29 31.43
N THR A 40 -13.38 28.23 30.78
CA THR A 40 -12.55 27.91 29.61
C THR A 40 -11.36 27.05 30.01
N ALA A 41 -10.68 27.37 31.12
CA ALA A 41 -9.59 26.55 31.66
C ALA A 41 -10.04 25.12 31.96
N SER A 42 -11.20 24.97 32.64
CA SER A 42 -11.80 23.67 32.93
C SER A 42 -12.14 22.89 31.64
N GLY A 43 -12.65 23.58 30.62
CA GLY A 43 -12.92 22.98 29.31
C GLY A 43 -11.65 22.47 28.61
N HIS A 44 -10.55 23.24 28.66
CA HIS A 44 -9.26 22.81 28.11
C HIS A 44 -8.66 21.64 28.88
N ILE A 45 -8.80 21.60 30.21
CA ILE A 45 -8.39 20.46 31.04
C ILE A 45 -9.17 19.21 30.63
N ALA A 46 -10.49 19.33 30.45
CA ALA A 46 -11.33 18.23 30.01
C ALA A 46 -10.93 17.70 28.60
N LEU A 47 -10.63 18.58 27.63
CA LEU A 47 -10.10 18.17 26.33
C LEU A 47 -8.77 17.41 26.44
N LYS A 48 -7.85 17.88 27.30
CA LYS A 48 -6.58 17.20 27.57
C LYS A 48 -6.77 15.82 28.19
N GLN A 49 -7.83 15.64 28.97
CA GLN A 49 -8.23 14.37 29.57
C GLN A 49 -9.02 13.46 28.60
N GLY A 50 -9.41 13.98 27.43
CA GLY A 50 -10.23 13.26 26.45
C GLY A 50 -11.73 13.26 26.75
N ASP A 51 -12.18 14.06 27.71
CA ASP A 51 -13.60 14.23 28.02
C ASP A 51 -14.21 15.37 27.19
N CYS A 52 -14.53 15.05 25.93
CA CYS A 52 -15.06 16.03 24.98
C CYS A 52 -16.46 16.53 25.34
N GLU A 53 -17.28 15.74 26.05
CA GLU A 53 -18.62 16.15 26.46
C GLU A 53 -18.56 17.12 27.65
N GLU A 54 -17.67 16.88 28.61
CA GLU A 54 -17.44 17.82 29.70
C GLU A 54 -16.81 19.13 29.20
N ALA A 55 -15.84 19.04 28.29
CA ALA A 55 -15.29 20.22 27.61
C ALA A 55 -16.39 21.04 26.93
N LEU A 56 -17.26 20.39 26.16
CA LEU A 56 -18.39 21.03 25.50
C LEU A 56 -19.35 21.68 26.51
N ARG A 57 -19.59 21.06 27.67
CA ARG A 57 -20.42 21.61 28.74
C ARG A 57 -19.81 22.89 29.32
N CYS A 58 -18.51 22.88 29.62
CA CYS A 58 -17.77 24.02 30.12
C CYS A 58 -17.78 25.18 29.13
N PHE A 59 -17.46 24.94 27.86
CA PHE A 59 -17.45 25.99 26.84
C PHE A 59 -18.82 26.56 26.51
N LYS A 60 -19.90 25.77 26.60
CA LYS A 60 -21.28 26.28 26.50
C LYS A 60 -21.59 27.29 27.60
N LYS A 61 -21.18 27.00 28.84
CA LYS A 61 -21.38 27.90 29.98
C LYS A 61 -20.55 29.17 29.82
N ALA A 62 -19.26 29.04 29.45
CA ALA A 62 -18.38 30.18 29.19
C ALA A 62 -18.95 31.09 28.09
N PHE A 63 -19.43 30.52 26.98
CA PHE A 63 -20.05 31.29 25.92
C PHE A 63 -21.31 32.02 26.39
N LYS A 64 -22.17 31.37 27.17
CA LYS A 64 -23.36 32.03 27.74
C LYS A 64 -22.97 33.22 28.63
N ALA A 65 -22.00 33.06 29.53
CA ALA A 65 -21.49 34.13 30.36
C ALA A 65 -20.88 35.28 29.53
N SER A 66 -20.19 34.97 28.42
CA SER A 66 -19.63 35.98 27.52
C SER A 66 -20.69 36.87 26.84
N ILE A 67 -21.90 36.34 26.63
CA ILE A 67 -23.03 37.12 26.07
C ILE A 67 -23.47 38.20 27.07
N GLU A 68 -23.40 37.91 28.37
CA GLU A 68 -23.78 38.83 29.45
C GLU A 68 -22.80 40.01 29.55
N LEU A 69 -21.50 39.76 29.33
CA LEU A 69 -20.45 40.81 29.31
C LEU A 69 -20.54 41.78 28.12
N LYS A 70 -21.17 41.36 27.01
CA LYS A 70 -21.25 42.16 25.76
C LYS A 70 -19.91 42.61 25.17
N GLU A 71 -18.82 41.93 25.53
CA GLU A 71 -17.50 42.18 24.94
C GLU A 71 -17.25 41.29 23.72
N THR A 72 -17.14 41.91 22.54
CA THR A 72 -17.00 41.20 21.26
C THR A 72 -15.80 40.24 21.25
N ARG A 73 -14.65 40.64 21.81
CA ARG A 73 -13.44 39.81 21.81
C ARG A 73 -13.61 38.55 22.65
N VAL A 74 -14.20 38.69 23.84
CA VAL A 74 -14.46 37.56 24.76
C VAL A 74 -15.50 36.62 24.15
N GLN A 75 -16.54 37.17 23.52
CA GLN A 75 -17.56 36.38 22.80
C GLN A 75 -16.95 35.60 21.63
N GLN A 76 -16.07 36.21 20.84
CA GLN A 76 -15.37 35.55 19.74
C GLN A 76 -14.47 34.42 20.25
N ALA A 77 -13.72 34.64 21.33
CA ALA A 77 -12.88 33.62 21.95
C ALA A 77 -13.71 32.44 22.49
N CYS A 78 -14.83 32.72 23.16
CA CYS A 78 -15.71 31.68 23.65
C CYS A 78 -16.42 30.94 22.50
N ALA A 79 -16.79 31.63 21.43
CA ALA A 79 -17.36 31.03 20.22
C ALA A 79 -16.35 30.10 19.53
N PHE A 80 -15.07 30.49 19.47
CA PHE A 80 -14.00 29.65 18.94
C PHE A 80 -13.91 28.32 19.71
N ASN A 81 -13.74 28.40 21.04
CA ASN A 81 -13.61 27.22 21.89
C ASN A 81 -14.85 26.32 21.82
N LEU A 82 -16.05 26.92 21.85
CA LEU A 82 -17.30 26.19 21.73
C LEU A 82 -17.47 25.53 20.36
N GLY A 83 -17.11 26.24 19.29
CA GLY A 83 -17.15 25.74 17.92
C GLY A 83 -16.24 24.53 17.75
N ALA A 84 -14.99 24.64 18.19
CA ALA A 84 -14.03 23.55 18.15
C ALA A 84 -14.53 22.33 18.96
N ALA A 85 -15.03 22.53 20.18
CA ALA A 85 -15.58 21.44 20.99
C ALA A 85 -16.78 20.74 20.32
N TYR A 86 -17.64 21.49 19.60
CA TYR A 86 -18.71 20.88 18.81
C TYR A 86 -18.19 20.03 17.65
N VAL A 87 -17.11 20.44 16.99
CA VAL A 87 -16.46 19.66 15.93
C VAL A 87 -15.92 18.34 16.49
N GLU A 88 -15.23 18.36 17.63
CA GLU A 88 -14.67 17.14 18.25
C GLU A 88 -15.73 16.12 18.66
N VAL A 89 -16.89 16.56 19.18
CA VAL A 89 -18.00 15.64 19.48
C VAL A 89 -18.78 15.18 18.23
N GLY A 90 -18.30 15.52 17.02
CA GLY A 90 -18.91 15.14 15.74
C GLY A 90 -20.11 16.00 15.31
N LYS A 91 -20.41 17.10 16.01
CA LYS A 91 -21.50 18.03 15.69
C LYS A 91 -21.00 19.16 14.77
N ALA A 92 -20.38 18.78 13.65
CA ALA A 92 -19.61 19.67 12.78
C ALA A 92 -20.40 20.87 12.23
N LEU A 93 -21.67 20.72 11.84
CA LEU A 93 -22.51 21.85 11.38
C LEU A 93 -22.67 22.93 12.45
N LYS A 94 -22.91 22.53 13.71
CA LYS A 94 -23.00 23.46 14.84
C LYS A 94 -21.64 24.07 15.13
N GLY A 95 -20.57 23.27 15.06
CA GLY A 95 -19.20 23.74 15.17
C GLY A 95 -18.89 24.87 14.20
N LEU A 96 -19.19 24.69 12.91
CA LEU A 96 -18.97 25.69 11.86
C LEU A 96 -19.73 27.00 12.11
N ASP A 97 -20.97 26.95 12.60
CA ASP A 97 -21.74 28.15 12.93
C ASP A 97 -21.05 28.97 14.02
N PHE A 98 -20.54 28.33 15.07
CA PHE A 98 -19.78 29.01 16.12
C PHE A 98 -18.40 29.48 15.66
N LEU A 99 -17.68 28.69 14.87
CA LEU A 99 -16.37 29.09 14.31
C LEU A 99 -16.49 30.31 13.38
N LYS A 100 -17.56 30.42 12.58
CA LYS A 100 -17.83 31.61 11.77
C LYS A 100 -18.04 32.87 12.62
N ARG A 101 -18.67 32.74 13.79
CA ARG A 101 -18.86 33.84 14.75
C ARG A 101 -17.57 34.22 15.47
N ALA A 102 -16.58 33.32 15.48
CA ALA A 102 -15.29 33.53 16.10
C ALA A 102 -14.28 34.29 15.22
N GLN A 103 -14.61 34.59 13.96
CA GLN A 103 -13.71 35.29 13.04
C GLN A 103 -13.24 36.62 13.66
N PRO A 104 -11.94 36.78 13.94
CA PRO A 104 -11.44 38.05 14.43
C PRO A 104 -11.45 39.10 13.29
N GLY A 105 -11.40 40.38 13.66
CA GLY A 105 -11.04 41.43 12.69
C GLY A 105 -9.60 41.26 12.18
N GLU A 106 -9.14 42.12 11.26
CA GLU A 106 -7.90 42.01 10.46
C GLU A 106 -6.57 41.68 11.20
N LYS A 107 -6.52 41.69 12.53
CA LYS A 107 -5.31 41.47 13.35
C LYS A 107 -5.53 40.48 14.52
N GLY A 108 -6.25 39.40 14.28
CA GLY A 108 -6.56 38.41 15.32
C GLY A 108 -5.44 37.43 15.63
N GLU A 109 -5.15 37.23 16.91
CA GLU A 109 -4.48 36.02 17.40
C GLU A 109 -5.44 34.82 17.23
N ARG A 110 -4.95 33.66 16.75
CA ARG A 110 -5.70 32.41 16.45
C ARG A 110 -6.35 32.24 15.06
N VAL A 111 -5.99 33.05 14.06
CA VAL A 111 -6.53 32.83 12.69
C VAL A 111 -6.12 31.47 12.13
N ALA A 112 -4.89 30.99 12.41
CA ALA A 112 -4.42 29.69 11.95
C ALA A 112 -5.27 28.52 12.52
N ASP A 113 -5.46 28.49 13.84
CA ASP A 113 -6.25 27.45 14.51
C ASP A 113 -7.73 27.51 14.11
N LEU A 114 -8.26 28.71 13.83
CA LEU A 114 -9.60 28.88 13.30
C LEU A 114 -9.74 28.22 11.92
N GLN A 115 -8.80 28.48 11.01
CA GLN A 115 -8.80 27.85 9.69
C GLN A 115 -8.66 26.33 9.81
N PHE A 116 -7.78 25.85 10.70
CA PHE A 116 -7.62 24.42 10.95
C PHE A 116 -8.92 23.77 11.44
N ASN A 117 -9.59 24.36 12.44
CA ASN A 117 -10.84 23.82 12.99
C ASN A 117 -12.00 23.91 11.99
N MET A 118 -12.05 24.95 11.14
CA MET A 118 -13.00 25.01 10.02
C MET A 118 -12.74 23.89 9.00
N ALA A 119 -11.47 23.59 8.72
CA ALA A 119 -11.08 22.49 7.84
C ALA A 119 -11.54 21.13 8.39
N VAL A 120 -11.27 20.84 9.68
CA VAL A 120 -11.72 19.61 10.35
C VAL A 120 -13.25 19.48 10.29
N ALA A 121 -13.98 20.57 10.50
CA ALA A 121 -15.42 20.53 10.42
C ALA A 121 -15.93 20.22 8.99
N HIS A 122 -15.30 20.79 7.97
CA HIS A 122 -15.60 20.45 6.57
C HIS A 122 -15.20 19.02 6.21
N GLU A 123 -14.10 18.49 6.78
CA GLU A 123 -13.68 17.09 6.63
C GLU A 123 -14.76 16.14 7.16
N ILE A 124 -15.26 16.36 8.38
CA ILE A 124 -16.32 15.55 9.00
C ILE A 124 -17.63 15.60 8.18
N LEU A 125 -17.89 16.70 7.50
CA LEU A 125 -19.07 16.85 6.62
C LEU A 125 -18.90 16.23 5.23
N GLY A 126 -17.71 15.71 4.90
CA GLY A 126 -17.40 15.16 3.58
C GLY A 126 -17.09 16.22 2.52
N ASN A 127 -16.96 17.49 2.89
CA ASN A 127 -16.66 18.59 1.97
C ASN A 127 -15.15 18.71 1.75
N HIS A 128 -14.51 17.67 1.20
CA HIS A 128 -13.05 17.54 1.16
C HIS A 128 -12.33 18.68 0.40
N GLY A 129 -12.94 19.25 -0.65
CA GLY A 129 -12.34 20.39 -1.36
C GLY A 129 -12.32 21.68 -0.51
N GLN A 130 -13.37 21.92 0.28
CA GLN A 130 -13.40 23.06 1.21
C GLN A 130 -12.44 22.82 2.39
N ALA A 131 -12.40 21.58 2.89
CA ALA A 131 -11.45 21.20 3.94
C ALA A 131 -10.00 21.44 3.50
N ALA A 132 -9.62 20.97 2.31
CA ALA A 132 -8.29 21.20 1.75
C ALA A 132 -7.95 22.68 1.63
N GLY A 133 -8.89 23.51 1.15
CA GLY A 133 -8.69 24.97 1.07
C GLY A 133 -8.45 25.62 2.44
N HIS A 134 -9.20 25.22 3.47
CA HIS A 134 -9.00 25.72 4.84
C HIS A 134 -7.69 25.20 5.48
N TYR A 135 -7.31 23.95 5.24
CA TYR A 135 -6.01 23.43 5.68
C TYR A 135 -4.84 24.16 5.01
N LEU A 136 -4.96 24.51 3.73
CA LEU A 136 -3.95 25.30 3.03
C LEU A 136 -3.76 26.68 3.67
N GLN A 137 -4.87 27.35 4.00
CA GLN A 137 -4.84 28.64 4.70
C GLN A 137 -4.21 28.52 6.09
N ALA A 138 -4.59 27.49 6.86
CA ALA A 138 -3.98 27.20 8.16
C ALA A 138 -2.47 26.98 8.03
N ALA A 139 -2.04 26.14 7.08
CA ALA A 139 -0.64 25.85 6.83
C ALA A 139 0.18 27.10 6.49
N GLN A 140 -0.34 27.99 5.64
CA GLN A 140 0.31 29.26 5.30
C GLN A 140 0.46 30.19 6.53
N LEU A 141 -0.55 30.23 7.40
CA LEU A 141 -0.52 31.03 8.61
C LEU A 141 0.47 30.47 9.64
N TYR A 142 0.47 29.16 9.89
CA TYR A 142 1.45 28.52 10.77
C TYR A 142 2.89 28.73 10.27
N ARG A 143 3.12 28.65 8.95
CA ARG A 143 4.43 28.99 8.37
C ARG A 143 4.85 30.41 8.69
N SER A 144 3.94 31.39 8.56
CA SER A 144 4.24 32.80 8.86
C SER A 144 4.55 33.04 10.35
N GLN A 145 4.11 32.14 11.23
CA GLN A 145 4.37 32.17 12.67
C GLN A 145 5.64 31.40 13.07
N GLY A 146 6.29 30.71 12.11
CA GLY A 146 7.43 29.83 12.39
C GLY A 146 7.05 28.48 13.00
N ASP A 147 5.77 28.11 13.02
CA ASP A 147 5.28 26.82 13.53
C ASP A 147 5.26 25.77 12.40
N GLY A 148 6.45 25.23 12.10
CA GLY A 148 6.59 24.17 11.09
C GLY A 148 5.89 22.86 11.47
N ALA A 149 5.66 22.61 12.77
CA ALA A 149 4.99 21.40 13.22
C ALA A 149 3.49 21.45 12.88
N SER A 150 2.81 22.54 13.22
CA SER A 150 1.39 22.73 12.90
C SER A 150 1.15 22.94 11.41
N GLU A 151 2.10 23.56 10.69
CA GLU A 151 2.07 23.57 9.23
C GLU A 151 2.10 22.14 8.68
N GLY A 152 3.05 21.31 9.12
CA GLY A 152 3.17 19.92 8.68
C GLY A 152 1.89 19.13 8.95
N ASP A 153 1.31 19.26 10.15
CA ASP A 153 0.07 18.59 10.53
C ASP A 153 -1.11 19.03 9.63
N SER A 154 -1.19 20.32 9.30
CA SER A 154 -2.18 20.87 8.37
C SER A 154 -2.01 20.31 6.95
N CYS A 155 -0.77 20.23 6.45
CA CYS A 155 -0.48 19.67 5.13
C CYS A 155 -0.73 18.16 5.05
N MET A 156 -0.48 17.42 6.13
CA MET A 156 -0.86 16.00 6.23
C MET A 156 -2.38 15.82 6.17
N LYS A 157 -3.16 16.67 6.82
CA LYS A 157 -4.63 16.60 6.74
C LYS A 157 -5.14 16.98 5.35
N MET A 158 -4.52 18.00 4.73
CA MET A 158 -4.79 18.41 3.36
C MET A 158 -4.52 17.28 2.36
N SER A 159 -3.40 16.56 2.49
CA SER A 159 -3.07 15.45 1.59
C SER A 159 -4.13 14.35 1.64
N HIS A 160 -4.60 13.97 2.83
CA HIS A 160 -5.70 13.00 2.98
C HIS A 160 -7.01 13.48 2.33
N CYS A 161 -7.31 14.78 2.37
CA CYS A 161 -8.46 15.33 1.65
C CYS A 161 -8.30 15.15 0.14
N HIS A 162 -7.12 15.40 -0.42
CA HIS A 162 -6.83 15.16 -1.84
C HIS A 162 -6.89 13.67 -2.22
N LEU A 163 -6.44 12.77 -1.35
CA LEU A 163 -6.60 11.32 -1.55
C LEU A 163 -8.07 10.90 -1.64
N LEU A 164 -8.95 11.46 -0.79
CA LEU A 164 -10.39 11.20 -0.85
C LEU A 164 -11.03 11.76 -2.12
N LEU A 165 -10.49 12.85 -2.66
CA LEU A 165 -10.85 13.41 -3.95
C LEU A 165 -10.22 12.64 -5.14
N LYS A 166 -9.33 11.68 -4.87
CA LYS A 166 -8.53 10.94 -5.86
C LYS A 166 -7.63 11.83 -6.73
N ASP A 167 -7.21 12.97 -6.16
CA ASP A 167 -6.25 13.87 -6.78
C ASP A 167 -4.83 13.53 -6.27
N TRP A 168 -4.18 12.59 -6.96
CA TRP A 168 -2.86 12.07 -6.57
C TRP A 168 -1.78 13.15 -6.62
N THR A 169 -1.89 14.09 -7.58
CA THR A 169 -0.93 15.17 -7.77
C THR A 169 -0.96 16.14 -6.60
N GLN A 170 -2.16 16.63 -6.25
CA GLN A 170 -2.30 17.53 -5.11
C GLN A 170 -1.99 16.81 -3.79
N ALA A 171 -2.31 15.52 -3.67
CA ALA A 171 -1.95 14.74 -2.49
C ALA A 171 -0.42 14.63 -2.32
N ALA A 172 0.31 14.27 -3.38
CA ALA A 172 1.77 14.18 -3.38
C ALA A 172 2.43 15.53 -3.03
N GLN A 173 2.00 16.62 -3.65
CA GLN A 173 2.49 17.97 -3.34
C GLN A 173 2.23 18.37 -1.88
N SER A 174 1.06 18.00 -1.34
CA SER A 174 0.70 18.26 0.05
C SER A 174 1.58 17.47 1.02
N PHE A 175 1.86 16.20 0.72
CA PHE A 175 2.79 15.38 1.51
C PHE A 175 4.23 15.91 1.44
N GLN A 176 4.70 16.33 0.27
CA GLN A 176 6.04 16.91 0.14
C GLN A 176 6.17 18.19 0.98
N ARG A 177 5.16 19.06 0.93
CA ARG A 177 5.12 20.26 1.78
C ARG A 177 5.11 19.91 3.28
N ALA A 178 4.36 18.89 3.68
CA ALA A 178 4.38 18.41 5.05
C ALA A 178 5.78 17.91 5.46
N GLY A 179 6.45 17.16 4.59
CA GLY A 179 7.81 16.68 4.78
C GLY A 179 8.81 17.81 5.02
N GLU A 180 8.77 18.84 4.17
CA GLU A 180 9.60 20.04 4.29
C GLU A 180 9.36 20.76 5.62
N SER A 181 8.09 20.99 5.98
CA SER A 181 7.72 21.70 7.22
C SER A 181 8.13 20.92 8.47
N TYR A 182 7.94 19.60 8.50
CA TYR A 182 8.40 18.77 9.60
C TYR A 182 9.92 18.71 9.71
N ARG A 183 10.62 18.67 8.57
CA ARG A 183 12.09 18.71 8.52
C ARG A 183 12.61 19.99 9.16
N MET A 184 12.03 21.14 8.79
CA MET A 184 12.37 22.43 9.38
C MET A 184 12.05 22.51 10.89
N ALA A 185 11.00 21.80 11.34
CA ALA A 185 10.63 21.70 12.74
C ALA A 185 11.42 20.65 13.54
N GLY A 186 12.38 19.94 12.91
CA GLY A 186 13.14 18.86 13.55
C GLY A 186 12.34 17.59 13.86
N LYS A 187 11.10 17.45 13.35
CA LYS A 187 10.25 16.27 13.51
C LYS A 187 10.59 15.23 12.44
N LEU A 188 11.78 14.64 12.52
CA LEU A 188 12.34 13.77 11.48
C LEU A 188 11.45 12.57 11.17
N ASP A 189 10.90 11.91 12.18
CA ASP A 189 9.98 10.77 12.00
C ASP A 189 8.75 11.15 11.14
N SER A 190 8.16 12.32 11.41
CA SER A 190 7.02 12.83 10.64
C SER A 190 7.43 13.26 9.24
N ALA A 191 8.61 13.86 9.08
CA ALA A 191 9.15 14.27 7.79
C ALA A 191 9.39 13.05 6.87
N THR A 192 10.06 12.01 7.38
CA THR A 192 10.32 10.78 6.64
C THR A 192 9.03 10.10 6.19
N MET A 193 8.04 9.99 7.07
CA MET A 193 6.74 9.44 6.70
C MET A 193 6.05 10.26 5.61
N ALA A 194 6.07 11.59 5.71
CA ALA A 194 5.47 12.46 4.71
C ALA A 194 6.17 12.33 3.34
N TYR A 195 7.50 12.33 3.29
CA TYR A 195 8.22 12.12 2.03
C TYR A 195 8.00 10.72 1.43
N LYS A 196 7.92 9.68 2.26
CA LYS A 196 7.56 8.34 1.80
C LYS A 196 6.18 8.33 1.13
N GLU A 197 5.17 8.92 1.77
CA GLU A 197 3.82 9.02 1.20
C GLU A 197 3.80 9.87 -0.07
N ALA A 198 4.56 10.97 -0.12
CA ALA A 198 4.72 11.79 -1.32
C ALA A 198 5.21 10.93 -2.49
N GLY A 199 6.34 10.22 -2.35
CA GLY A 199 6.88 9.37 -3.40
C GLY A 199 5.91 8.25 -3.84
N SER A 200 5.17 7.65 -2.90
CA SER A 200 4.16 6.63 -3.22
C SER A 200 3.01 7.17 -4.07
N HIS A 201 2.57 8.40 -3.83
CA HIS A 201 1.48 9.02 -4.58
C HIS A 201 1.94 9.69 -5.87
N MET A 202 3.20 10.12 -5.95
CA MET A 202 3.80 10.56 -7.22
C MET A 202 3.79 9.43 -8.25
N LEU A 203 4.06 8.18 -7.84
CA LEU A 203 3.94 7.00 -8.72
C LEU A 203 2.54 6.74 -9.28
N GLN A 204 1.51 7.28 -8.64
CA GLN A 204 0.11 7.12 -9.06
C GLN A 204 -0.37 8.29 -9.92
N SER A 205 0.45 9.33 -10.05
CA SER A 205 0.17 10.53 -10.83
C SER A 205 0.99 10.51 -12.12
N ASP A 206 0.42 11.07 -13.18
CA ASP A 206 1.09 11.25 -14.47
C ASP A 206 1.89 12.57 -14.54
N ASP A 207 1.85 13.40 -13.48
CA ASP A 207 2.40 14.77 -13.48
C ASP A 207 3.86 14.85 -12.98
N PHE A 208 4.42 13.76 -12.47
CA PHE A 208 5.79 13.74 -11.93
C PHE A 208 6.72 12.90 -12.78
N THR A 209 7.95 13.39 -12.96
CA THR A 209 9.00 12.62 -13.60
C THR A 209 9.60 11.60 -12.64
N VAL A 210 10.30 10.60 -13.18
CA VAL A 210 11.05 9.64 -12.37
C VAL A 210 12.10 10.33 -11.50
N ASP A 211 12.75 11.38 -12.03
CA ASP A 211 13.75 12.17 -11.29
C ASP A 211 13.14 12.91 -10.08
N ASP A 212 11.92 13.45 -10.22
CA ASP A 212 11.20 14.08 -9.11
C ASP A 212 10.96 13.06 -7.98
N ILE A 213 10.51 11.86 -8.35
CA ILE A 213 10.23 10.78 -7.39
C ILE A 213 11.53 10.35 -6.68
N ILE A 214 12.59 10.09 -7.44
CA ILE A 214 13.90 9.70 -6.90
C ILE A 214 14.42 10.76 -5.92
N THR A 215 14.25 12.04 -6.23
CA THR A 215 14.68 13.15 -5.35
C THR A 215 13.98 13.05 -3.99
N VAL A 216 12.65 12.90 -4.00
CA VAL A 216 11.85 12.78 -2.77
C VAL A 216 12.21 11.51 -1.97
N LEU A 217 12.46 10.40 -2.64
CA LEU A 217 12.86 9.15 -1.97
C LEU A 217 14.27 9.22 -1.40
N THR A 218 15.17 9.96 -2.04
CA THR A 218 16.54 10.20 -1.54
C THR A 218 16.50 11.04 -0.28
N ASP A 219 15.72 12.12 -0.26
CA ASP A 219 15.48 12.92 0.95
C ASP A 219 14.91 12.04 2.09
N CYS A 220 13.97 11.16 1.77
CA CYS A 220 13.41 10.20 2.73
C CYS A 220 14.48 9.24 3.30
N LEU A 221 15.37 8.71 2.45
CA LEU A 221 16.48 7.85 2.87
C LEU A 221 17.50 8.59 3.74
N GLU A 222 17.87 9.82 3.39
CA GLU A 222 18.81 10.63 4.16
C GLU A 222 18.26 10.92 5.57
N LEU A 223 16.97 11.25 5.67
CA LEU A 223 16.30 11.46 6.96
C LEU A 223 16.21 10.17 7.79
N SER A 224 16.01 9.03 7.13
CA SER A 224 15.90 7.71 7.77
C SER A 224 17.16 7.33 8.57
N ASN A 225 18.35 7.82 8.18
CA ASN A 225 19.60 7.59 8.92
C ASN A 225 19.60 8.20 10.34
N ASN A 226 18.71 9.17 10.60
CA ASN A 226 18.61 9.86 11.89
C ASN A 226 17.43 9.39 12.75
N ILE A 227 16.63 8.44 12.26
CA ILE A 227 15.49 7.86 12.99
C ILE A 227 16.01 6.84 14.00
N LYS A 228 15.57 6.98 15.26
CA LYS A 228 15.94 6.06 16.36
C LYS A 228 14.94 4.94 16.58
N ASP A 229 13.70 5.08 16.10
CA ASP A 229 12.67 4.05 16.23
C ASP A 229 12.90 2.93 15.18
N PRO A 230 13.36 1.73 15.60
CA PRO A 230 13.60 0.63 14.67
C PRO A 230 12.30 0.12 14.04
N GLU A 231 11.16 0.26 14.72
CA GLU A 231 9.88 -0.18 14.21
C GLU A 231 9.44 0.68 13.02
N LEU A 232 9.54 2.00 13.18
CA LEU A 232 9.25 2.96 12.12
C LEU A 232 10.23 2.76 10.95
N LEU A 233 11.52 2.67 11.25
CA LEU A 233 12.58 2.55 10.26
C LEU A 233 12.42 1.29 9.39
N GLY A 234 12.08 0.15 10.01
CA GLY A 234 11.82 -1.09 9.27
C GLY A 234 10.64 -0.99 8.31
N LYS A 235 9.57 -0.26 8.70
CA LYS A 235 8.42 0.01 7.81
C LYS A 235 8.83 0.90 6.64
N VAL A 236 9.53 2.00 6.94
CA VAL A 236 9.98 2.97 5.93
C VAL A 236 10.86 2.29 4.89
N TYR A 237 11.86 1.52 5.30
CA TYR A 237 12.72 0.82 4.36
C TYR A 237 11.98 -0.22 3.52
N ASN A 238 11.04 -0.97 4.11
CA ASN A 238 10.21 -1.88 3.32
C ASN A 238 9.35 -1.12 2.29
N ASP A 239 8.74 -0.01 2.67
CA ASP A 239 7.91 0.80 1.77
C ASP A 239 8.75 1.45 0.66
N LEU A 240 9.93 1.98 0.98
CA LEU A 240 10.87 2.52 -0.01
C LEU A 240 11.33 1.43 -0.98
N GLY A 241 11.63 0.22 -0.49
CA GLY A 241 11.95 -0.92 -1.34
C GLY A 241 10.84 -1.25 -2.33
N LEU A 242 9.57 -1.15 -1.90
CA LEU A 242 8.41 -1.35 -2.78
C LEU A 242 8.32 -0.25 -3.84
N ILE A 243 8.53 1.01 -3.47
CA ILE A 243 8.49 2.15 -4.39
C ILE A 243 9.62 2.04 -5.43
N PHE A 244 10.86 1.76 -5.02
CA PHE A 244 11.98 1.54 -5.93
C PHE A 244 11.75 0.35 -6.86
N SER A 245 11.13 -0.73 -6.36
CA SER A 245 10.74 -1.86 -7.21
C SER A 245 9.73 -1.47 -8.28
N GLN A 246 8.78 -0.58 -7.98
CA GLN A 246 7.83 -0.05 -8.96
C GLN A 246 8.50 0.83 -10.02
N LEU A 247 9.56 1.56 -9.65
CA LEU A 247 10.41 2.30 -10.56
C LEU A 247 11.36 1.41 -11.39
N LYS A 248 11.37 0.09 -11.14
CA LYS A 248 12.32 -0.88 -11.71
C LYS A 248 13.79 -0.61 -11.31
N LEU A 249 14.00 0.10 -10.21
CA LEU A 249 15.29 0.34 -9.57
C LEU A 249 15.57 -0.78 -8.56
N PHE A 250 15.86 -1.97 -9.10
CA PHE A 250 15.86 -3.20 -8.31
C PHE A 250 17.05 -3.31 -7.36
N GLN A 251 18.19 -2.68 -7.67
CA GLN A 251 19.36 -2.67 -6.77
C GLN A 251 19.08 -1.83 -5.53
N GLU A 252 18.49 -0.64 -5.72
CA GLU A 252 18.07 0.27 -4.65
C GLU A 252 16.96 -0.36 -3.80
N ALA A 253 16.04 -1.06 -4.44
CA ALA A 253 15.01 -1.83 -3.74
C ALA A 253 15.61 -2.92 -2.85
N ALA A 254 16.55 -3.73 -3.38
CA ALA A 254 17.27 -4.74 -2.60
C ALA A 254 17.97 -4.12 -1.38
N GLY A 255 18.73 -3.04 -1.58
CA GLY A 255 19.41 -2.34 -0.48
C GLY A 255 18.46 -1.73 0.57
N CYS A 256 17.23 -1.39 0.21
CA CYS A 256 16.20 -1.00 1.18
C CYS A 256 15.67 -2.22 1.95
N TYR A 257 15.33 -3.32 1.28
CA TYR A 257 14.85 -4.54 1.95
C TYR A 257 15.92 -5.16 2.88
N GLU A 258 17.19 -5.15 2.48
CA GLU A 258 18.31 -5.59 3.32
C GLU A 258 18.42 -4.77 4.61
N ARG A 259 18.22 -3.44 4.53
CA ARG A 259 18.16 -2.57 5.71
C ARG A 259 16.91 -2.81 6.57
N ALA A 260 15.79 -3.19 5.95
CA ALA A 260 14.56 -3.54 6.67
C ALA A 260 14.65 -4.90 7.40
N LEU A 261 15.43 -5.84 6.88
CA LEU A 261 15.50 -7.22 7.35
C LEU A 261 15.86 -7.37 8.84
N PRO A 262 16.97 -6.80 9.36
CA PRO A 262 17.30 -6.91 10.78
C PRO A 262 16.28 -6.21 11.68
N LEU A 263 15.64 -5.14 11.18
CA LEU A 263 14.63 -4.38 11.92
C LEU A 263 13.29 -5.12 12.03
N ALA A 264 13.02 -6.05 11.11
CA ALA A 264 11.82 -6.88 11.12
C ALA A 264 11.95 -8.15 11.97
N SER A 265 13.16 -8.50 12.42
CA SER A 265 13.49 -9.76 13.12
C SER A 265 12.61 -10.07 14.34
N THR A 266 12.19 -9.04 15.08
CA THR A 266 11.36 -9.17 16.28
C THR A 266 9.86 -9.37 15.98
N ARG A 267 9.45 -9.27 14.71
CA ARG A 267 8.05 -9.41 14.29
C ARG A 267 7.93 -10.38 13.10
N PRO A 268 7.62 -11.66 13.36
CA PRO A 268 7.60 -12.70 12.33
C PRO A 268 6.76 -12.35 11.09
N SER A 269 5.61 -11.69 11.28
CA SER A 269 4.74 -11.27 10.18
C SER A 269 5.38 -10.23 9.25
N ARG A 270 6.21 -9.33 9.78
CA ARG A 270 6.95 -8.36 8.96
C ARG A 270 8.18 -8.97 8.33
N LEU A 271 8.89 -9.81 9.10
CA LEU A 271 10.06 -10.53 8.60
C LEU A 271 9.70 -11.36 7.37
N ALA A 272 8.58 -12.09 7.42
CA ALA A 272 8.08 -12.87 6.29
C ALA A 272 7.83 -12.03 5.03
N VAL A 273 7.27 -10.82 5.19
CA VAL A 273 7.01 -9.90 4.07
C VAL A 273 8.32 -9.34 3.50
N VAL A 274 9.26 -8.92 4.35
CA VAL A 274 10.56 -8.40 3.91
C VAL A 274 11.35 -9.47 3.16
N LEU A 275 11.44 -10.69 3.70
CA LEU A 275 12.09 -11.82 3.05
C LEU A 275 11.44 -12.16 1.71
N GLN A 276 10.11 -12.18 1.64
CA GLN A 276 9.38 -12.40 0.39
C GLN A 276 9.73 -11.35 -0.67
N ASN A 277 9.75 -10.06 -0.28
CA ASN A 277 10.07 -8.97 -1.19
C ASN A 277 11.54 -9.01 -1.63
N LEU A 278 12.45 -9.35 -0.72
CA LEU A 278 13.88 -9.49 -0.99
C LEU A 278 14.13 -10.67 -1.97
N GLY A 279 13.51 -11.82 -1.74
CA GLY A 279 13.56 -12.92 -2.69
C GLY A 279 12.99 -12.56 -4.07
N ALA A 280 11.90 -11.78 -4.12
CA ALA A 280 11.31 -11.35 -5.38
C ALA A 280 12.25 -10.43 -6.16
N VAL A 281 12.90 -9.46 -5.50
CA VAL A 281 13.84 -8.57 -6.19
C VAL A 281 15.10 -9.30 -6.64
N HIS A 282 15.62 -10.25 -5.87
CA HIS A 282 16.75 -11.09 -6.30
C HIS A 282 16.39 -11.97 -7.51
N ASN A 283 15.15 -12.48 -7.60
CA ASN A 283 14.68 -13.15 -8.81
C ASN A 283 14.71 -12.21 -10.03
N THR A 284 14.23 -10.97 -9.88
CA THR A 284 14.27 -9.98 -10.97
C THR A 284 15.69 -9.61 -11.38
N LEU A 285 16.63 -9.57 -10.43
CA LEU A 285 18.06 -9.36 -10.67
C LEU A 285 18.79 -10.61 -11.20
N SER A 286 18.07 -11.71 -11.49
CA SER A 286 18.62 -13.00 -11.90
C SER A 286 19.60 -13.63 -10.89
N GLN A 287 19.53 -13.20 -9.63
CA GLN A 287 20.32 -13.71 -8.51
C GLN A 287 19.59 -14.89 -7.85
N TYR A 288 19.27 -15.90 -8.65
CA TYR A 288 18.35 -16.98 -8.27
C TYR A 288 18.76 -17.73 -7.01
N ARG A 289 20.06 -17.99 -6.81
CA ARG A 289 20.56 -18.68 -5.60
C ARG A 289 20.24 -17.93 -4.30
N GLN A 290 20.42 -16.61 -4.29
CA GLN A 290 20.06 -15.78 -3.13
C GLN A 290 18.55 -15.75 -2.92
N ALA A 291 17.78 -15.70 -4.02
CA ALA A 291 16.32 -15.73 -3.94
C ALA A 291 15.78 -17.03 -3.32
N LEU A 292 16.44 -18.18 -3.54
CA LEU A 292 16.03 -19.47 -2.94
C LEU A 292 15.97 -19.38 -1.42
N ASP A 293 17.03 -18.88 -0.79
CA ASP A 293 17.14 -18.80 0.67
C ASP A 293 16.06 -17.90 1.27
N TYR A 294 15.83 -16.74 0.65
CA TYR A 294 14.81 -15.80 1.10
C TYR A 294 13.39 -16.33 0.93
N HIS A 295 13.06 -16.94 -0.22
CA HIS A 295 11.72 -17.50 -0.45
C HIS A 295 11.44 -18.70 0.45
N ARG A 296 12.43 -19.56 0.73
CA ARG A 296 12.28 -20.69 1.66
C ARG A 296 11.94 -20.20 3.06
N GLN A 297 12.74 -19.28 3.60
CA GLN A 297 12.48 -18.69 4.92
C GLN A 297 11.13 -17.97 4.98
N ALA A 298 10.76 -17.24 3.92
CA ALA A 298 9.46 -16.57 3.85
C ALA A 298 8.28 -17.56 3.80
N ALA A 299 8.41 -18.66 3.05
CA ALA A 299 7.39 -19.71 2.97
C ALA A 299 7.15 -20.38 4.33
N ASP A 300 8.22 -20.69 5.07
CA ASP A 300 8.15 -21.31 6.39
C ASP A 300 7.48 -20.37 7.43
N LEU A 301 7.85 -19.10 7.42
CA LEU A 301 7.24 -18.09 8.29
C LEU A 301 5.76 -17.87 7.95
N HIS A 302 5.41 -17.69 6.67
CA HIS A 302 4.01 -17.54 6.27
C HIS A 302 3.18 -18.79 6.60
N GLY A 303 3.76 -19.99 6.50
CA GLY A 303 3.14 -21.24 6.94
C GLY A 303 2.87 -21.25 8.44
N SER A 304 3.86 -20.89 9.25
CA SER A 304 3.74 -20.79 10.71
C SER A 304 2.71 -19.75 11.15
N LEU A 305 2.52 -18.70 10.35
CA LEU A 305 1.54 -17.63 10.58
C LEU A 305 0.15 -17.96 10.00
N GLY A 306 -0.05 -19.12 9.38
CA GLY A 306 -1.32 -19.48 8.74
C GLY A 306 -1.64 -18.66 7.48
N SER A 307 -0.69 -17.89 6.96
CA SER A 307 -0.86 -17.03 5.77
C SER A 307 -0.68 -17.84 4.47
N ARG A 308 -1.54 -18.84 4.26
CA ARG A 308 -1.44 -19.83 3.17
C ARG A 308 -1.33 -19.21 1.78
N ARG A 309 -2.08 -18.14 1.49
CA ARG A 309 -1.98 -17.44 0.20
C ARG A 309 -0.59 -16.83 -0.04
N ALA A 310 0.01 -16.22 0.98
CA ALA A 310 1.34 -15.64 0.88
C ALA A 310 2.42 -16.73 0.76
N GLN A 311 2.26 -17.81 1.53
CA GLN A 311 3.10 -19.00 1.43
C GLN A 311 3.08 -19.61 0.02
N GLY A 312 1.91 -19.71 -0.61
CA GLY A 312 1.80 -20.16 -2.00
C GLY A 312 2.60 -19.31 -2.98
N ARG A 313 2.59 -17.97 -2.82
CA ARG A 313 3.42 -17.07 -3.64
C ARG A 313 4.92 -17.30 -3.41
N CYS A 314 5.35 -17.52 -2.17
CA CYS A 314 6.75 -17.84 -1.88
C CYS A 314 7.19 -19.14 -2.56
N PHE A 315 6.38 -20.20 -2.48
CA PHE A 315 6.67 -21.46 -3.17
C PHE A 315 6.70 -21.31 -4.69
N SER A 316 5.79 -20.54 -5.30
CA SER A 316 5.85 -20.28 -6.74
C SER A 316 7.12 -19.52 -7.15
N ASN A 317 7.53 -18.52 -6.36
CA ASN A 317 8.74 -17.75 -6.66
C ASN A 317 10.03 -18.55 -6.41
N LEU A 318 10.01 -19.45 -5.43
CA LEU A 318 11.07 -20.43 -5.19
C LEU A 318 11.19 -21.41 -6.37
N ALA A 319 10.06 -21.97 -6.81
CA ALA A 319 10.00 -22.85 -7.98
C ALA A 319 10.46 -22.16 -9.27
N PHE A 320 10.12 -20.88 -9.44
CA PHE A 320 10.62 -20.08 -10.56
C PHE A 320 12.16 -20.00 -10.54
N ALA A 321 12.75 -19.64 -9.41
CA ALA A 321 14.20 -19.56 -9.25
C ALA A 321 14.90 -20.91 -9.55
N LEU A 322 14.37 -22.01 -9.02
CA LEU A 322 14.84 -23.37 -9.32
C LEU A 322 14.75 -23.69 -10.81
N SER A 323 13.63 -23.35 -11.46
CA SER A 323 13.48 -23.56 -12.90
C SER A 323 14.47 -22.73 -13.73
N GLN A 324 14.90 -21.55 -13.27
CA GLN A 324 15.92 -20.75 -13.97
C GLN A 324 17.32 -21.32 -13.77
N LEU A 325 17.56 -22.03 -12.66
CA LEU A 325 18.80 -22.77 -12.40
C LEU A 325 18.87 -24.13 -13.13
N GLY A 326 17.78 -24.55 -13.78
CA GLY A 326 17.69 -25.85 -14.48
C GLY A 326 17.22 -27.00 -13.59
N GLU A 327 16.90 -26.72 -12.33
CA GLU A 327 16.44 -27.69 -11.33
C GLU A 327 14.93 -27.94 -11.48
N HIS A 328 14.54 -28.49 -12.63
CA HIS A 328 13.15 -28.58 -13.06
C HIS A 328 12.30 -29.55 -12.21
N GLU A 329 12.89 -30.61 -11.67
CA GLU A 329 12.17 -31.56 -10.80
C GLU A 329 11.79 -30.89 -9.46
N GLU A 330 12.75 -30.26 -8.79
CA GLU A 330 12.51 -29.52 -7.54
C GLU A 330 11.58 -28.31 -7.76
N ALA A 331 11.67 -27.67 -8.92
CA ALA A 331 10.71 -26.62 -9.31
C ALA A 331 9.28 -27.16 -9.40
N ALA A 332 9.08 -28.34 -10.00
CA ALA A 332 7.75 -28.95 -10.08
C ALA A 332 7.17 -29.27 -8.68
N GLU A 333 7.99 -29.79 -7.77
CA GLU A 333 7.60 -30.06 -6.38
C GLU A 333 7.17 -28.78 -5.65
N ASN A 334 7.95 -27.71 -5.77
CA ASN A 334 7.62 -26.43 -5.15
C ASN A 334 6.36 -25.79 -5.77
N TYR A 335 6.16 -25.91 -7.08
CA TYR A 335 4.89 -25.48 -7.67
C TYR A 335 3.70 -26.34 -7.19
N LEU A 336 3.87 -27.63 -6.89
CA LEU A 336 2.80 -28.44 -6.27
C LEU A 336 2.48 -27.95 -4.86
N HIS A 337 3.48 -27.60 -4.05
CA HIS A 337 3.27 -26.96 -2.75
C HIS A 337 2.52 -25.63 -2.88
N ALA A 338 2.89 -24.79 -3.84
CA ALA A 338 2.18 -23.55 -4.14
C ALA A 338 0.71 -23.80 -4.53
N LEU A 339 0.47 -24.78 -5.42
CA LEU A 339 -0.87 -25.13 -5.89
C LEU A 339 -1.75 -25.58 -4.72
N GLN A 340 -1.20 -26.38 -3.80
CA GLN A 340 -1.93 -26.80 -2.60
C GLN A 340 -2.26 -25.60 -1.71
N ALA A 341 -1.29 -24.72 -1.45
CA ALA A 341 -1.53 -23.52 -0.63
C ALA A 341 -2.61 -22.59 -1.23
N PHE A 342 -2.66 -22.45 -2.56
CA PHE A 342 -3.71 -21.68 -3.24
C PHE A 342 -5.07 -22.40 -3.28
N LYS A 343 -5.10 -23.74 -3.23
CA LYS A 343 -6.34 -24.51 -3.04
C LYS A 343 -6.91 -24.29 -1.64
N ASP A 344 -6.06 -24.29 -0.62
CA ASP A 344 -6.48 -24.08 0.77
C ASP A 344 -7.15 -22.72 1.01
N THR A 345 -6.94 -21.74 0.12
CA THR A 345 -7.53 -20.39 0.21
C THR A 345 -8.49 -20.05 -0.93
N ASP A 346 -8.89 -21.04 -1.75
CA ASP A 346 -9.71 -20.82 -2.95
C ASP A 346 -9.17 -19.71 -3.88
N ASP A 347 -7.85 -19.51 -3.94
CA ASP A 347 -7.21 -18.52 -4.82
C ASP A 347 -7.10 -19.07 -6.24
N TYR A 348 -8.23 -19.09 -6.97
CA TYR A 348 -8.28 -19.57 -8.35
C TYR A 348 -7.24 -18.90 -9.25
N LYS A 349 -6.91 -17.62 -8.99
CA LYS A 349 -5.88 -16.91 -9.75
C LYS A 349 -4.50 -17.54 -9.52
N GLY A 350 -4.10 -17.72 -8.26
CA GLY A 350 -2.85 -18.41 -7.91
C GLY A 350 -2.81 -19.85 -8.43
N GLN A 351 -3.93 -20.57 -8.37
CA GLN A 351 -4.01 -21.95 -8.86
C GLN A 351 -3.77 -22.05 -10.37
N TRP A 352 -4.44 -21.24 -11.21
CA TRP A 352 -4.25 -21.34 -12.66
C TRP A 352 -2.85 -20.90 -13.09
N GLN A 353 -2.31 -19.86 -12.45
CA GLN A 353 -0.94 -19.38 -12.71
C GLN A 353 0.09 -20.46 -12.37
N THR A 354 -0.09 -21.14 -11.23
CA THR A 354 0.78 -22.25 -10.83
C THR A 354 0.65 -23.45 -11.76
N CYS A 355 -0.57 -23.77 -12.23
CA CYS A 355 -0.77 -24.84 -13.23
C CYS A 355 -0.09 -24.49 -14.57
N GLU A 356 -0.11 -23.22 -14.99
CA GLU A 356 0.64 -22.80 -16.17
C GLU A 356 2.14 -23.07 -16.01
N CYS A 357 2.72 -22.67 -14.87
CA CYS A 357 4.14 -22.89 -14.60
C CYS A 357 4.51 -24.37 -14.46
N LEU A 358 3.65 -25.20 -13.85
CA LEU A 358 3.81 -26.67 -13.85
C LEU A 358 3.83 -27.23 -15.28
N GLY A 359 2.94 -26.73 -16.14
CA GLY A 359 2.91 -27.10 -17.55
C GLY A 359 4.23 -26.79 -18.25
N GLU A 360 4.80 -25.62 -18.01
CA GLU A 360 6.10 -25.21 -18.57
C GLU A 360 7.25 -26.07 -18.07
N VAL A 361 7.31 -26.33 -16.76
CA VAL A 361 8.36 -27.16 -16.16
C VAL A 361 8.31 -28.58 -16.70
N HIS A 362 7.13 -29.19 -16.80
CA HIS A 362 6.98 -30.52 -17.39
C HIS A 362 7.29 -30.55 -18.88
N PHE A 363 7.00 -29.47 -19.62
CA PHE A 363 7.40 -29.35 -21.02
C PHE A 363 8.94 -29.35 -21.16
N LYS A 364 9.66 -28.64 -20.28
CA LYS A 364 11.14 -28.66 -20.23
C LYS A 364 11.69 -30.04 -19.86
N LEU A 365 11.03 -30.75 -18.94
CA LEU A 365 11.33 -32.16 -18.59
C LEU A 365 10.97 -33.17 -19.69
N ARG A 366 10.39 -32.74 -20.81
CA ARG A 366 9.87 -33.60 -21.90
C ARG A 366 8.72 -34.53 -21.47
N ASP A 367 8.11 -34.26 -20.33
CA ASP A 367 6.87 -34.91 -19.89
C ASP A 367 5.67 -34.18 -20.48
N LEU A 368 5.44 -34.42 -21.77
CA LEU A 368 4.40 -33.73 -22.53
C LEU A 368 2.98 -34.12 -22.08
N GLU A 369 2.82 -35.27 -21.43
CA GLU A 369 1.54 -35.72 -20.90
C GLU A 369 1.12 -34.87 -19.70
N ARG A 370 2.02 -34.71 -18.72
CA ARG A 370 1.78 -33.83 -17.57
C ARG A 370 1.71 -32.36 -17.99
N ALA A 371 2.54 -31.93 -18.94
CA ALA A 371 2.47 -30.56 -19.47
C ALA A 371 1.06 -30.24 -20.02
N THR A 372 0.54 -31.13 -20.88
CA THR A 372 -0.81 -31.01 -21.45
C THR A 372 -1.89 -31.00 -20.36
N LEU A 373 -1.77 -31.87 -19.34
CA LEU A 373 -2.70 -31.93 -18.22
C LEU A 373 -2.78 -30.59 -17.48
N TYR A 374 -1.62 -30.03 -17.11
CA TYR A 374 -1.58 -28.80 -16.33
C TYR A 374 -2.03 -27.58 -17.14
N TYR A 375 -1.70 -27.49 -18.43
CA TYR A 375 -2.25 -26.42 -19.28
C TYR A 375 -3.77 -26.50 -19.43
N LYS A 376 -4.35 -27.71 -19.54
CA LYS A 376 -5.82 -27.89 -19.51
C LYS A 376 -6.41 -27.47 -18.16
N GLN A 377 -5.77 -27.83 -17.06
CA GLN A 377 -6.20 -27.44 -15.72
C GLN A 377 -6.14 -25.92 -15.54
N ALA A 378 -5.08 -25.25 -16.02
CA ALA A 378 -4.95 -23.80 -16.01
C ALA A 378 -6.11 -23.13 -16.77
N LEU A 379 -6.46 -23.61 -17.97
CA LEU A 379 -7.61 -23.12 -18.74
C LEU A 379 -8.94 -23.30 -17.99
N GLY A 380 -9.15 -24.49 -17.41
CA GLY A 380 -10.35 -24.78 -16.62
C GLY A 380 -10.50 -23.85 -15.41
N LEU A 381 -9.40 -23.58 -14.70
CA LEU A 381 -9.39 -22.68 -13.54
C LEU A 381 -9.52 -21.20 -13.95
N LEU A 382 -8.93 -20.80 -15.08
CA LEU A 382 -9.04 -19.44 -15.61
C LEU A 382 -10.51 -19.07 -15.86
N SER A 383 -11.32 -20.02 -16.34
CA SER A 383 -12.76 -19.81 -16.56
C SER A 383 -13.56 -19.48 -15.29
N LYS A 384 -13.01 -19.79 -14.10
CA LYS A 384 -13.62 -19.43 -12.80
C LYS A 384 -13.25 -18.02 -12.34
N CYS A 385 -12.34 -17.33 -13.02
CA CYS A 385 -11.93 -15.97 -12.69
C CYS A 385 -12.82 -14.95 -13.43
N LYS A 386 -13.41 -14.00 -12.70
CA LYS A 386 -14.30 -12.97 -13.28
C LYS A 386 -13.59 -12.01 -14.26
N ASP A 387 -12.27 -11.86 -14.13
CA ASP A 387 -11.44 -10.92 -14.90
C ASP A 387 -10.43 -11.65 -15.81
N SER A 388 -10.80 -12.77 -16.42
CA SER A 388 -9.89 -13.51 -17.31
C SER A 388 -9.65 -12.72 -18.61
N SER A 389 -8.41 -12.25 -18.83
CA SER A 389 -8.03 -11.60 -20.09
C SER A 389 -8.03 -12.60 -21.25
N SER A 390 -8.59 -12.19 -22.40
CA SER A 390 -8.50 -12.96 -23.66
C SER A 390 -7.05 -13.30 -24.02
N SER A 391 -6.09 -12.41 -23.71
CA SER A 391 -4.67 -12.65 -23.98
C SER A 391 -4.09 -13.81 -23.17
N VAL A 392 -4.50 -13.96 -21.91
CA VAL A 392 -4.06 -15.06 -21.05
C VAL A 392 -4.62 -16.38 -21.54
N GLN A 393 -5.90 -16.39 -21.93
CA GLN A 393 -6.53 -17.57 -22.51
C GLN A 393 -5.83 -18.00 -23.81
N GLU A 394 -5.56 -17.06 -24.72
CA GLU A 394 -4.86 -17.32 -25.97
C GLU A 394 -3.45 -17.88 -25.72
N ARG A 395 -2.70 -17.28 -24.79
CA ARG A 395 -1.37 -17.78 -24.38
C ARG A 395 -1.42 -19.22 -23.89
N LEU A 396 -2.38 -19.56 -23.03
CA LEU A 396 -2.53 -20.93 -22.51
C LEU A 396 -2.95 -21.92 -23.60
N VAL A 397 -3.84 -21.52 -24.51
CA VAL A 397 -4.23 -22.35 -25.66
C VAL A 397 -3.03 -22.61 -26.58
N ASN A 398 -2.18 -21.61 -26.82
CA ASN A 398 -0.97 -21.76 -27.62
C ASN A 398 0.01 -22.75 -26.98
N LYS A 399 0.30 -22.59 -25.68
CA LYS A 399 1.17 -23.52 -24.93
C LYS A 399 0.63 -24.95 -24.92
N LEU A 400 -0.68 -25.11 -24.73
CA LEU A 400 -1.35 -26.41 -24.82
C LEU A 400 -1.21 -27.02 -26.23
N SER A 401 -1.42 -26.21 -27.27
CA SER A 401 -1.33 -26.65 -28.66
C SER A 401 0.10 -27.09 -29.01
N GLU A 402 1.11 -26.35 -28.57
CA GLU A 402 2.52 -26.67 -28.73
C GLU A 402 2.87 -28.00 -28.03
N ALA A 403 2.46 -28.18 -26.77
CA ALA A 403 2.66 -29.44 -26.03
C ALA A 403 2.03 -30.64 -26.74
N LEU A 404 0.82 -30.47 -27.29
CA LEU A 404 0.13 -31.52 -28.04
C LEU A 404 0.81 -31.82 -29.38
N GLN A 405 1.26 -30.81 -30.12
CA GLN A 405 1.98 -30.99 -31.38
C GLN A 405 3.31 -31.73 -31.16
N HIS A 406 4.07 -31.35 -30.14
CA HIS A 406 5.28 -32.07 -29.76
C HIS A 406 4.98 -33.52 -29.42
N ARG A 407 3.91 -33.79 -28.66
CA ARG A 407 3.52 -35.15 -28.30
C ARG A 407 3.18 -35.98 -29.53
N LEU A 408 2.42 -35.42 -30.47
CA LEU A 408 2.07 -36.07 -31.73
C LEU A 408 3.30 -36.35 -32.59
N SER A 409 4.24 -35.40 -32.66
CA SER A 409 5.47 -35.57 -33.45
C SER A 409 6.35 -36.72 -32.96
N LEU A 410 6.34 -37.01 -31.65
CA LEU A 410 7.06 -38.15 -31.07
C LEU A 410 6.37 -39.49 -31.34
N ILE A 411 5.04 -39.47 -31.53
CA ILE A 411 4.24 -40.67 -31.84
C ILE A 411 4.32 -40.99 -33.34
N THR A 412 4.52 -39.99 -34.21
CA THR A 412 4.62 -40.17 -35.67
C THR A 412 6.02 -39.79 -36.19
N PRO A 413 7.04 -40.66 -36.06
CA PRO A 413 8.33 -40.42 -36.69
C PRO A 413 8.22 -40.68 -38.20
N GLY A 414 7.90 -39.64 -38.97
CA GLY A 414 8.01 -39.65 -40.43
C GLY A 414 6.73 -39.27 -41.19
N LYS A 415 6.53 -37.96 -41.39
CA LYS A 415 6.05 -37.35 -42.66
C LYS A 415 6.17 -35.82 -42.52
N PRO A 416 6.74 -35.09 -43.50
CA PRO A 416 6.86 -33.65 -43.41
C PRO A 416 5.47 -33.01 -43.37
N GLN A 417 5.13 -32.42 -42.24
CA GLN A 417 3.85 -31.73 -42.06
C GLN A 417 3.90 -30.37 -42.79
N ARG A 418 3.00 -30.22 -43.77
CA ARG A 418 2.70 -28.93 -44.40
C ARG A 418 2.25 -27.96 -43.31
N CYS A 419 3.03 -26.90 -43.09
CA CYS A 419 2.68 -25.80 -42.20
C CYS A 419 1.34 -25.19 -42.64
N LEU A 420 0.26 -25.51 -41.92
CA LEU A 420 -0.96 -24.72 -41.94
C LEU A 420 -0.79 -23.62 -40.90
N GLY A 421 -0.22 -22.49 -41.33
CA GLY A 421 -0.17 -21.29 -40.52
C GLY A 421 -1.58 -20.76 -40.20
N PRO A 422 -1.75 -20.05 -39.08
CA PRO A 422 -3.05 -19.49 -38.69
C PRO A 422 -3.54 -18.48 -39.74
N ARG A 423 -4.76 -18.67 -40.23
CA ARG A 423 -5.46 -17.65 -41.03
C ARG A 423 -5.78 -16.46 -40.14
N LEU A 424 -5.01 -15.39 -40.28
CA LEU A 424 -5.38 -14.06 -39.78
C LEU A 424 -6.67 -13.63 -40.49
N HIS A 425 -7.75 -13.49 -39.71
CA HIS A 425 -8.95 -12.79 -40.15
C HIS A 425 -8.64 -11.28 -40.20
N THR A 426 -8.26 -10.77 -41.36
CA THR A 426 -8.32 -9.33 -41.63
C THR A 426 -9.70 -8.99 -42.19
N GLN A 427 -10.48 -8.23 -41.42
CA GLN A 427 -11.71 -7.61 -41.87
C GLN A 427 -11.38 -6.51 -42.91
N ASN A 428 -11.97 -6.67 -44.09
CA ASN A 428 -12.31 -5.66 -45.10
C ASN A 428 -11.85 -4.21 -44.86
N ARG A 429 -10.87 -3.77 -45.66
CA ARG A 429 -10.87 -2.41 -46.22
C ARG A 429 -10.79 -2.48 -47.74
N LYS A 430 -11.84 -1.96 -48.39
CA LYS A 430 -11.96 -1.77 -49.84
C LYS A 430 -10.78 -0.94 -50.35
N ALA A 431 -10.10 -1.43 -51.38
CA ALA A 431 -9.25 -0.61 -52.23
C ALA A 431 -9.54 -0.94 -53.71
N VAL A 432 -9.71 0.14 -54.46
CA VAL A 432 -10.14 0.25 -55.84
C VAL A 432 -9.03 -0.21 -56.80
N LEU A 433 -9.45 -0.84 -57.89
CA LEU A 433 -8.65 -1.25 -59.04
C LEU A 433 -7.92 -0.08 -59.71
N ASN A 434 -6.65 -0.30 -60.07
CA ASN A 434 -5.97 0.10 -61.32
C ASN A 434 -4.56 -0.52 -61.23
N GLY A 435 -4.21 -1.57 -61.96
CA GLY A 435 -3.97 -1.56 -63.40
C GLY A 435 -2.55 -1.07 -63.65
N HIS A 436 -1.64 -1.93 -64.13
CA HIS A 436 -0.63 -1.70 -65.18
C HIS A 436 0.22 -2.97 -65.40
N ARG A 437 0.75 -3.06 -66.62
CA ARG A 437 1.10 -4.25 -67.41
C ARG A 437 2.58 -4.20 -67.80
N ALA A 438 3.28 -5.34 -67.81
CA ALA A 438 4.35 -5.77 -68.75
C ALA A 438 5.18 -6.93 -68.11
N LYS A 439 5.26 -8.14 -68.70
CA LYS A 439 6.23 -8.61 -69.72
C LYS A 439 7.68 -8.46 -69.23
N THR A 440 8.56 -9.46 -69.12
CA THR A 440 8.97 -10.55 -70.04
C THR A 440 9.85 -11.61 -69.32
N GLU A 441 9.79 -12.85 -69.81
CA GLU A 441 10.72 -14.01 -69.63
C GLU A 441 12.13 -13.79 -70.26
N PRO A 442 13.05 -14.79 -70.38
CA PRO A 442 13.52 -15.89 -69.49
C PRO A 442 15.08 -16.04 -69.51
N GLN A 443 15.65 -17.05 -68.80
CA GLN A 443 16.56 -18.09 -69.36
C GLN A 443 17.54 -18.78 -68.35
N VAL A 444 17.51 -20.14 -68.39
CA VAL A 444 18.67 -21.09 -68.49
C VAL A 444 19.43 -21.40 -67.15
N SER A 445 19.91 -22.61 -66.80
CA SER A 445 20.21 -23.92 -67.44
C SER A 445 20.40 -25.01 -66.34
N GLY A 446 20.43 -26.29 -66.77
CA GLY A 446 21.32 -27.33 -66.21
C GLY A 446 20.61 -28.39 -65.35
N ALA A 447 20.13 -29.51 -65.90
CA ALA A 447 20.83 -30.71 -66.37
C ALA A 447 21.32 -31.64 -65.24
N GLY A 448 20.94 -32.92 -65.31
CA GLY A 448 21.66 -34.01 -64.62
C GLY A 448 20.78 -35.16 -64.11
N SER A 449 20.39 -36.07 -65.01
CA SER A 449 19.72 -37.35 -64.74
C SER A 449 20.70 -38.42 -64.21
N ALA A 450 20.22 -39.33 -63.34
CA ALA A 450 20.61 -40.75 -63.35
C ALA A 450 19.69 -41.62 -62.46
N GLU A 451 18.92 -42.48 -63.13
CA GLU A 451 18.35 -43.78 -62.73
C GLU A 451 19.44 -44.74 -62.20
N VAL A 452 19.27 -45.89 -61.52
CA VAL A 452 18.19 -46.84 -61.16
C VAL A 452 18.83 -47.84 -60.15
N SER A 453 18.04 -48.56 -59.32
CA SER A 453 18.10 -50.04 -59.15
C SER A 453 17.68 -50.56 -57.76
N THR A 454 16.47 -51.13 -57.72
CA THR A 454 16.05 -52.44 -57.18
C THR A 454 16.52 -52.94 -55.80
N GLY A 455 15.55 -53.37 -54.97
CA GLY A 455 15.76 -54.48 -54.03
C GLY A 455 14.83 -54.52 -52.81
N GLU A 456 13.64 -55.09 -52.96
CA GLU A 456 12.86 -55.80 -51.91
C GLU A 456 12.79 -57.29 -52.33
N PRO A 457 12.46 -58.31 -51.49
CA PRO A 457 11.49 -58.26 -50.36
C PRO A 457 11.78 -59.19 -49.14
N GLY A 458 10.92 -59.12 -48.12
CA GLY A 458 10.81 -60.14 -47.07
C GLY A 458 9.60 -59.92 -46.14
N LYS A 459 8.59 -60.78 -46.26
CA LYS A 459 7.33 -60.89 -45.46
C LYS A 459 7.61 -61.48 -44.06
N GLU A 460 6.81 -61.29 -43.01
CA GLU A 460 5.58 -62.04 -42.61
C GLU A 460 5.10 -61.47 -41.24
N GLU A 461 3.80 -61.16 -41.06
CA GLU A 461 2.80 -61.85 -40.18
C GLU A 461 3.14 -61.85 -38.67
N GLU A 462 2.24 -61.78 -37.68
CA GLU A 462 0.83 -61.45 -37.46
C GLU A 462 0.68 -61.38 -35.92
N ALA A 463 -0.39 -60.78 -35.40
CA ALA A 463 -0.69 -60.64 -33.95
C ALA A 463 -1.11 -62.01 -33.31
N PRO A 464 -1.41 -62.16 -31.98
CA PRO A 464 -2.52 -61.45 -31.30
C PRO A 464 -2.39 -61.19 -29.78
N VAL A 465 -3.42 -60.50 -29.29
CA VAL A 465 -3.83 -60.11 -27.91
C VAL A 465 -4.38 -61.33 -27.12
N PRO A 466 -4.44 -61.29 -25.76
CA PRO A 466 -5.72 -61.10 -25.04
C PRO A 466 -5.55 -60.16 -23.80
N ASP A 467 -6.44 -59.23 -23.45
CA ASP A 467 -7.83 -59.27 -22.90
C ASP A 467 -7.99 -59.77 -21.43
N GLY A 468 -8.74 -58.98 -20.64
CA GLY A 468 -9.22 -59.29 -19.28
C GLY A 468 -9.31 -58.06 -18.36
N GLU A 469 -10.34 -57.22 -18.47
CA GLU A 469 -11.52 -57.12 -17.56
C GLU A 469 -11.25 -57.03 -16.05
N GLN A 470 -11.69 -55.94 -15.39
CA GLN A 470 -12.85 -55.95 -14.49
C GLN A 470 -13.18 -54.57 -13.89
N ALA A 471 -14.48 -54.28 -13.87
CA ALA A 471 -15.12 -53.12 -13.30
C ALA A 471 -15.61 -53.41 -11.87
N HIS A 472 -15.68 -52.37 -11.01
CA HIS A 472 -16.58 -52.36 -9.87
C HIS A 472 -17.27 -51.00 -9.73
N THR A 473 -18.58 -51.03 -9.94
CA THR A 473 -19.58 -50.04 -9.52
C THR A 473 -20.14 -50.45 -8.16
N VAL A 474 -20.34 -49.50 -7.25
CA VAL A 474 -21.34 -49.61 -6.15
C VAL A 474 -22.02 -48.25 -5.97
N THR A 475 -23.35 -48.30 -5.97
CA THR A 475 -24.33 -47.22 -5.83
C THR A 475 -24.87 -47.10 -4.39
N MET A 476 -25.17 -45.84 -4.01
CA MET A 476 -26.33 -45.32 -3.25
C MET A 476 -26.65 -45.81 -1.82
N GLY A 477 -26.87 -44.84 -0.94
CA GLY A 477 -27.65 -44.94 0.30
C GLY A 477 -28.03 -43.56 0.85
N GLU A 478 -29.30 -43.17 0.70
CA GLU A 478 -29.94 -42.01 1.32
C GLU A 478 -30.58 -42.36 2.68
N ALA A 479 -30.87 -41.31 3.48
CA ALA A 479 -31.72 -41.15 4.68
C ALA A 479 -30.91 -40.64 5.89
N GLY A 480 -31.30 -39.65 6.68
CA GLY A 480 -32.50 -38.81 6.75
C GLY A 480 -32.41 -37.98 8.05
N ASP A 481 -32.90 -36.74 7.97
CA ASP A 481 -33.44 -35.86 9.01
C ASP A 481 -32.69 -35.44 10.30
N SER A 482 -32.58 -34.11 10.39
CA SER A 482 -32.93 -33.24 11.52
C SER A 482 -32.03 -33.21 12.75
N GLN A 483 -31.32 -32.10 12.92
CA GLN A 483 -31.46 -31.19 14.05
C GLN A 483 -30.63 -29.91 13.84
N SER A 484 -31.32 -28.78 13.85
CA SER A 484 -30.78 -27.43 13.97
C SER A 484 -29.91 -27.25 15.21
N PRO A 485 -28.95 -26.31 15.19
CA PRO A 485 -29.12 -25.18 16.10
C PRO A 485 -28.72 -23.81 15.54
N VAL A 486 -29.55 -22.83 15.92
CA VAL A 486 -29.17 -21.50 16.42
C VAL A 486 -28.36 -20.60 15.48
N THR A 487 -29.12 -19.72 14.83
CA THR A 487 -28.70 -18.48 14.20
C THR A 487 -28.04 -17.53 15.20
N GLY A 488 -26.71 -17.41 15.12
CA GLY A 488 -25.95 -16.29 15.68
C GLY A 488 -25.46 -15.41 14.54
N SER A 489 -26.26 -14.42 14.14
CA SER A 489 -25.85 -13.38 13.21
C SER A 489 -24.86 -12.45 13.91
N LEU A 490 -23.57 -12.72 13.75
CA LEU A 490 -22.52 -11.73 13.97
C LEU A 490 -22.39 -10.93 12.67
N THR A 491 -23.07 -9.80 12.63
CA THR A 491 -22.80 -8.72 11.70
C THR A 491 -21.34 -8.27 11.86
N GLU A 492 -20.48 -8.69 10.94
CA GLU A 492 -19.10 -8.21 10.85
C GLU A 492 -19.11 -6.69 10.60
N GLN A 493 -18.54 -5.95 11.54
CA GLN A 493 -18.17 -4.55 11.33
C GLN A 493 -16.94 -4.47 10.43
N PRO A 494 -16.87 -3.48 9.51
CA PRO A 494 -15.78 -3.37 8.54
C PRO A 494 -14.53 -2.77 9.18
N GLY A 495 -13.71 -3.60 9.82
CA GLY A 495 -12.36 -3.27 10.27
C GLY A 495 -11.32 -3.91 9.34
N TYR A 496 -10.41 -3.11 8.80
CA TYR A 496 -9.21 -3.54 8.08
C TYR A 496 -9.42 -4.26 6.74
N ARG A 497 -10.03 -3.58 5.77
CA ARG A 497 -9.63 -3.79 4.36
C ARG A 497 -8.28 -3.12 4.15
N THR A 498 -7.23 -3.93 4.24
CA THR A 498 -5.90 -3.67 3.71
C THR A 498 -5.99 -3.23 2.25
N VAL A 499 -5.91 -1.92 2.00
CA VAL A 499 -5.54 -1.39 0.69
C VAL A 499 -4.06 -1.70 0.52
N LEU A 500 -3.76 -2.88 0.02
CA LEU A 500 -2.42 -3.22 -0.47
C LEU A 500 -2.14 -2.32 -1.68
N PRO A 501 -1.11 -1.45 -1.65
CA PRO A 501 -0.69 -0.68 -2.82
C PRO A 501 -0.34 -1.61 -3.98
N GLY A 502 -0.55 -1.13 -5.22
CA GLY A 502 -0.28 -1.87 -6.46
C GLY A 502 1.15 -2.45 -6.59
N ALA A 503 2.10 -2.02 -5.76
CA ALA A 503 3.45 -2.58 -5.66
C ALA A 503 3.45 -4.10 -5.41
N ASN A 504 2.54 -4.58 -4.55
CA ASN A 504 2.40 -6.00 -4.25
C ASN A 504 1.64 -6.77 -5.36
N ARG A 505 1.09 -6.07 -6.36
CA ARG A 505 0.51 -6.66 -7.59
C ARG A 505 1.54 -6.88 -8.70
N ASN A 506 2.61 -6.10 -8.76
CA ASN A 506 3.61 -6.23 -9.81
C ASN A 506 4.77 -7.17 -9.43
N LEU A 507 5.21 -7.19 -8.17
CA LEU A 507 6.24 -8.16 -7.74
C LEU A 507 5.70 -9.57 -7.45
N ASN A 508 4.43 -9.68 -7.07
CA ASN A 508 3.85 -10.90 -6.46
C ASN A 508 2.57 -11.42 -7.15
N ASN A 509 2.07 -10.78 -8.22
CA ASN A 509 0.85 -11.23 -8.92
C ASN A 509 0.95 -11.33 -10.46
N HIS A 510 2.12 -11.07 -11.06
CA HIS A 510 2.36 -11.26 -12.49
C HIS A 510 3.47 -12.29 -12.70
N PHE A 511 3.07 -13.52 -13.00
CA PHE A 511 3.92 -14.61 -13.49
C PHE A 511 4.18 -14.48 -14.99
N GLU A 512 4.33 -13.24 -15.48
CA GLU A 512 4.77 -13.05 -16.85
C GLU A 512 6.28 -13.26 -16.86
N HIS A 513 6.74 -14.06 -17.83
CA HIS A 513 8.15 -14.18 -18.16
C HIS A 513 8.75 -12.77 -18.23
N PRO A 514 9.98 -12.54 -17.72
CA PRO A 514 10.70 -11.34 -18.11
C PRO A 514 10.69 -11.30 -19.64
N ASP A 515 10.20 -10.18 -20.19
CA ASP A 515 10.11 -9.96 -21.62
C ASP A 515 11.45 -10.40 -22.27
N PRO A 516 11.47 -11.33 -23.24
CA PRO A 516 12.72 -11.87 -23.81
C PRO A 516 13.61 -10.79 -24.44
N HIS A 517 13.07 -9.58 -24.64
CA HIS A 517 13.86 -8.39 -24.97
C HIS A 517 14.84 -7.92 -23.89
N TYR A 518 14.80 -8.45 -22.67
CA TYR A 518 15.78 -8.16 -21.62
C TYR A 518 16.95 -9.15 -21.55
N GLN A 519 16.95 -10.22 -22.35
CA GLN A 519 18.13 -11.10 -22.48
C GLN A 519 19.28 -10.45 -23.29
N ASN A 520 19.07 -9.27 -23.89
CA ASN A 520 20.05 -8.60 -24.76
C ASN A 520 20.07 -7.06 -24.60
N GLN A 521 19.74 -6.50 -23.43
CA GLN A 521 20.00 -5.08 -23.19
C GLN A 521 21.37 -4.91 -22.54
N ASP A 522 22.34 -4.59 -23.40
CA ASP A 522 23.60 -3.98 -23.03
C ASP A 522 23.31 -2.75 -22.13
N PRO A 523 23.97 -2.60 -20.96
CA PRO A 523 23.77 -1.47 -20.03
C PRO A 523 23.95 -0.08 -20.66
N SER A 524 24.47 -0.04 -21.88
CA SER A 524 24.75 1.14 -22.69
C SER A 524 23.52 1.84 -23.29
N ASN A 525 22.32 1.24 -23.27
CA ASN A 525 21.14 1.83 -23.93
C ASN A 525 20.32 2.83 -23.10
N HIS A 526 20.64 3.03 -21.82
CA HIS A 526 20.10 4.14 -21.01
C HIS A 526 21.19 4.74 -20.11
N PRO A 527 22.16 5.47 -20.70
CA PRO A 527 23.32 5.97 -19.96
C PRO A 527 22.95 6.94 -18.83
N VAL A 528 21.80 7.63 -18.93
CA VAL A 528 21.34 8.59 -17.92
C VAL A 528 20.84 7.89 -16.65
N LEU A 529 20.02 6.84 -16.78
CA LEU A 529 19.51 6.07 -15.63
C LEU A 529 20.61 5.20 -14.99
N ALA A 530 21.53 4.65 -15.80
CA ALA A 530 22.66 3.89 -15.28
C ALA A 530 23.63 4.77 -14.47
N GLN A 531 23.99 5.96 -14.98
CA GLN A 531 24.84 6.91 -14.24
C GLN A 531 24.15 7.48 -12.99
N GLN A 532 22.83 7.69 -13.03
CA GLN A 532 22.06 8.11 -11.86
C GLN A 532 21.97 6.99 -10.82
N SER A 533 21.74 5.73 -11.23
CA SER A 533 21.74 4.57 -10.34
C SER A 533 23.12 4.32 -9.72
N GLU A 534 24.22 4.48 -10.46
CA GLU A 534 25.58 4.36 -9.91
C GLU A 534 25.86 5.47 -8.88
N ASN A 535 25.43 6.71 -9.15
CA ASN A 535 25.58 7.83 -8.21
C ASN A 535 24.68 7.70 -6.97
N LEU A 536 23.47 7.16 -7.12
CA LEU A 536 22.57 6.85 -6.00
C LEU A 536 23.08 5.68 -5.18
N TYR A 537 23.56 4.62 -5.83
CA TYR A 537 24.10 3.44 -5.18
C TYR A 537 25.34 3.77 -4.34
N GLU A 538 26.26 4.60 -4.84
CA GLU A 538 27.42 5.07 -4.05
C GLU A 538 27.01 5.95 -2.86
N ARG A 539 25.87 6.65 -2.95
CA ARG A 539 25.34 7.48 -1.87
C ARG A 539 24.53 6.71 -0.82
N ILE A 540 24.09 5.48 -1.16
CA ILE A 540 23.17 4.64 -0.36
C ILE A 540 23.87 3.38 0.19
N LYS A 541 25.10 3.09 -0.23
CA LYS A 541 25.83 1.87 0.14
C LYS A 541 25.93 1.70 1.67
N PRO A 542 25.58 0.53 2.24
CA PRO A 542 25.82 0.26 3.64
C PRO A 542 27.33 0.19 3.91
N MET A 543 27.79 0.81 5.00
CA MET A 543 29.15 0.59 5.48
C MET A 543 29.31 -0.89 5.87
N THR A 544 30.07 -1.63 5.07
CA THR A 544 30.47 -3.00 5.40
C THR A 544 31.31 -2.98 6.67
N THR A 545 30.74 -3.42 7.79
CA THR A 545 31.56 -3.87 8.92
C THR A 545 32.26 -5.15 8.50
N GLN A 546 33.58 -5.10 8.38
CA GLN A 546 34.41 -6.30 8.25
C GLN A 546 34.19 -7.19 9.47
N THR A 547 33.43 -8.27 9.32
CA THR A 547 33.44 -9.38 10.28
C THR A 547 34.59 -10.29 9.91
N ASN A 548 35.71 -10.13 10.63
CA ASN A 548 36.79 -11.11 10.63
C ASN A 548 36.48 -12.27 11.58
N SER A 549 37.05 -13.42 11.20
CA SER A 549 37.36 -14.63 11.96
C SER A 549 36.24 -15.62 12.32
N GLU A 550 36.20 -16.70 11.53
CA GLU A 550 36.50 -18.08 11.93
C GLU A 550 36.02 -18.59 13.31
N THR A 551 35.14 -19.60 13.26
CA THR A 551 34.75 -20.56 14.32
C THR A 551 35.93 -21.46 14.76
N PRO A 552 35.95 -22.04 15.99
CA PRO A 552 35.18 -23.27 16.25
C PRO A 552 34.59 -23.45 17.67
N LEU A 553 33.66 -24.42 17.72
CA LEU A 553 32.95 -25.03 18.85
C LEU A 553 33.82 -25.37 20.09
N SER A 554 33.27 -25.16 21.29
CA SER A 554 33.43 -26.09 22.43
C SER A 554 32.36 -25.85 23.52
N GLU A 555 32.14 -26.91 24.31
CA GLU A 555 31.00 -27.24 25.16
C GLU A 555 30.95 -26.56 26.56
N SER A 556 29.81 -26.80 27.23
CA SER A 556 29.54 -26.75 28.68
C SER A 556 29.25 -25.35 29.26
N SER A 557 28.32 -25.11 30.18
CA SER A 557 27.51 -25.97 31.04
C SER A 557 26.32 -25.17 31.58
N GLU A 558 25.25 -25.90 31.91
CA GLU A 558 24.18 -25.66 32.89
C GLU A 558 24.11 -24.29 33.61
N VAL A 559 22.93 -23.65 33.61
CA VAL A 559 22.06 -23.45 34.80
C VAL A 559 20.69 -22.92 34.34
N SER A 560 19.62 -23.65 34.65
CA SER A 560 18.26 -23.16 34.96
C SER A 560 18.02 -23.45 36.46
N PRO A 561 17.01 -22.93 37.19
CA PRO A 561 15.70 -22.34 36.79
C PRO A 561 15.39 -21.01 37.55
N THR A 562 14.31 -20.25 37.36
CA THR A 562 12.90 -20.42 37.81
C THR A 562 12.15 -19.12 37.45
N ALA A 563 11.04 -19.16 36.69
CA ALA A 563 9.63 -19.16 37.13
C ALA A 563 9.09 -17.83 37.75
N ALA A 564 8.17 -17.16 37.03
CA ALA A 564 6.97 -16.42 37.49
C ALA A 564 6.43 -15.61 36.28
N SER A 565 5.45 -16.12 35.54
CA SER A 565 4.05 -15.65 35.55
C SER A 565 3.88 -14.15 35.77
N ASP A 566 3.42 -13.44 34.74
CA ASP A 566 2.22 -12.62 34.86
C ASP A 566 1.57 -12.45 33.48
N ASN A 567 0.36 -12.99 33.39
CA ASN A 567 -0.61 -12.67 32.37
C ASN A 567 -1.09 -11.24 32.63
N GLU A 568 -0.90 -10.33 31.70
CA GLU A 568 -1.78 -9.17 31.59
C GLU A 568 -2.36 -9.07 30.20
N GLU A 569 -3.68 -8.96 30.22
CA GLU A 569 -4.61 -9.06 29.13
C GLU A 569 -4.37 -7.98 28.09
N THR A 570 -4.44 -8.44 26.85
CA THR A 570 -4.67 -7.68 25.63
C THR A 570 -5.94 -6.84 25.74
N ILE A 571 -5.79 -5.58 26.18
CA ILE A 571 -6.82 -4.55 26.03
C ILE A 571 -6.72 -3.96 24.61
N PRO A 572 -7.80 -3.94 23.79
CA PRO A 572 -7.77 -3.35 22.47
C PRO A 572 -7.49 -1.83 22.53
N LEU A 573 -6.40 -1.41 21.89
CA LEU A 573 -5.98 -0.01 21.69
C LEU A 573 -6.90 0.78 20.72
N LEU A 574 -8.21 0.73 20.96
CA LEU A 574 -9.25 1.43 20.21
C LEU A 574 -10.08 2.32 21.14
N LYS A 575 -9.42 3.14 21.95
CA LYS A 575 -10.02 4.29 22.66
C LYS A 575 -8.94 5.18 23.28
N LYS A 576 -8.21 5.90 22.43
CA LYS A 576 -7.50 7.14 22.80
C LYS A 576 -7.40 8.01 21.54
N ARG A 577 -8.53 8.56 21.09
CA ARG A 577 -8.49 9.79 20.28
C ARG A 577 -8.00 10.88 21.24
N LYS A 578 -6.70 11.17 21.23
CA LYS A 578 -6.21 12.44 21.77
C LYS A 578 -6.91 13.53 20.95
N SER A 579 -7.54 14.50 21.62
CA SER A 579 -8.17 15.68 21.00
C SER A 579 -7.27 16.20 19.87
N GLN A 580 -7.77 16.21 18.62
CA GLN A 580 -6.98 16.60 17.44
C GLN A 580 -7.02 18.11 17.17
N ILE A 581 -7.72 18.90 18.01
CA ILE A 581 -7.65 20.36 17.94
C ILE A 581 -6.32 20.84 18.52
N CYS A 582 -5.59 21.65 17.75
CA CYS A 582 -4.61 22.58 18.30
C CYS A 582 -5.31 23.54 19.25
N THR A 583 -5.27 23.23 20.54
CA THR A 583 -5.65 24.15 21.62
C THR A 583 -4.35 24.67 22.21
N VAL A 584 -3.84 25.76 21.65
CA VAL A 584 -2.77 26.53 22.29
C VAL A 584 -3.42 27.35 23.43
N MET A 585 -2.72 27.38 24.55
CA MET A 585 -3.11 27.91 25.86
C MET A 585 -3.76 29.30 25.84
#